data_AF-A0A259TU74-F1
#
_entry.id   AF-A0A259TU74-F1
#
_cell.length_a   1.000
_cell.length_b   1.000
_cell.length_c   1.000
_cell.angle_alpha   90.00
_cell.angle_beta   90.00
_cell.angle_gamma   90.00
#
_symmetry.space_group_name_H-M   'P 1'
#
loop_
_entity.id
_entity.type
_entity.pdbx_description
1 polymer ?
#
loop_
_entity_poly.entity_id
_entity_poly.type
_entity_poly.pdbx_seq_one_letter_code
_entity_poly.pdbx_strand_id
1 'polypeptide(L)' 'QDRVCFPSQAERATARFPGARLEWLDRCGHFPQWDRPEEAVRLILAATGNAATGTSEARGVQSPAAGPDSAA' A
#
# COMPACT_ATOMS: atom_id res chain seq x y z
N GLN A 1 11.19 12.50 -8.24
CA GLN A 1 11.11 11.04 -8.07
C GLN A 1 11.95 10.66 -6.86
N ASP A 2 11.42 9.84 -5.96
CA ASP A 2 12.05 9.47 -4.68
C ASP A 2 13.41 8.77 -4.87
N ARG A 3 14.38 9.08 -3.98
CA ARG A 3 15.75 8.56 -3.98
C ARG A 3 16.12 7.81 -2.69
N VAL A 4 15.20 7.74 -1.74
CA VAL A 4 15.37 7.05 -0.45
C VAL A 4 14.54 5.78 -0.43
N CYS A 5 13.27 5.90 -0.81
CA CYS A 5 12.33 4.78 -0.90
C CYS A 5 12.10 4.43 -2.38
N PHE A 6 12.86 3.46 -2.89
CA PHE A 6 12.73 3.07 -4.30
C PHE A 6 11.46 2.23 -4.54
N PRO A 7 10.83 2.33 -5.72
CA PRO A 7 9.64 1.53 -6.04
C PRO A 7 9.82 0.01 -5.83
N SER A 8 11.01 -0.54 -6.07
CA SER A 8 11.32 -1.96 -5.83
C SER A 8 11.22 -2.38 -4.36
N GLN A 9 11.31 -1.45 -3.42
CA GLN A 9 11.12 -1.74 -1.99
C GLN A 9 9.64 -1.89 -1.62
N ALA A 10 8.71 -1.42 -2.47
CA ALA A 10 7.28 -1.54 -2.24
C ALA A 10 6.84 -3.01 -2.19
N GLU A 11 7.37 -3.85 -3.09
CA GLU A 11 7.08 -5.29 -3.12
C GLU A 11 7.39 -5.97 -1.77
N ARG A 12 8.59 -5.68 -1.22
CA ARG A 12 9.01 -6.18 0.10
C ARG A 12 8.09 -5.71 1.22
N ALA A 13 7.66 -4.45 1.17
CA ALA A 13 6.76 -3.89 2.17
C ALA A 13 5.38 -4.57 2.11
N THR A 14 4.78 -4.71 0.92
CA THR A 14 3.48 -5.38 0.76
C THR A 14 3.51 -6.85 1.17
N ALA A 15 4.61 -7.57 0.91
CA ALA A 15 4.77 -8.95 1.36
C ALA A 15 4.85 -9.06 2.90
N ARG A 16 5.49 -8.10 3.57
CA ARG A 16 5.66 -8.11 5.03
C ARG A 16 4.42 -7.63 5.79
N PHE A 17 3.60 -6.79 5.15
CA PHE A 17 2.42 -6.15 5.73
C PHE A 17 1.18 -6.40 4.85
N PRO A 18 0.62 -7.61 4.84
CA PRO A 18 -0.45 -7.99 3.90
C PRO A 18 -1.77 -7.24 4.12
N GLY A 19 -1.97 -6.62 5.29
CA GLY A 19 -3.13 -5.75 5.57
C GLY A 19 -2.90 -4.27 5.23
N ALA A 20 -1.70 -3.91 4.76
CA ALA A 20 -1.39 -2.53 4.39
C ALA A 20 -1.93 -2.21 2.98
N ARG A 21 -2.27 -0.94 2.77
CA ARG A 21 -2.63 -0.40 1.44
C ARG A 21 -1.43 0.37 0.88
N LEU A 22 -1.04 0.05 -0.35
CA LEU A 22 -0.01 0.78 -1.09
C LEU A 22 -0.67 1.82 -1.99
N GLU A 23 -0.22 3.06 -1.90
CA GLU A 23 -0.73 4.20 -2.69
C GLU A 23 0.44 4.86 -3.42
N TRP A 24 0.32 5.00 -4.74
CA TRP A 24 1.32 5.68 -5.56
C TRP A 24 0.93 7.14 -5.76
N LEU A 25 1.85 8.06 -5.46
CA LEU A 25 1.67 9.49 -5.68
C LEU A 25 2.40 9.91 -6.94
N ASP A 26 1.65 10.31 -7.97
CA ASP A 26 2.23 10.73 -9.24
C ASP A 26 3.05 12.03 -9.09
N ARG A 27 4.15 12.13 -9.86
CA ARG A 27 5.09 13.26 -9.85
C ARG A 27 5.57 13.69 -8.45
N CYS A 28 5.70 12.74 -7.52
CA CYS A 28 6.14 12.97 -6.14
C CYS A 28 7.62 12.59 -5.92
N GLY A 29 8.34 13.37 -5.11
CA GLY A 29 9.63 13.04 -4.54
C GLY A 29 9.48 12.39 -3.16
N HIS A 30 10.50 12.57 -2.31
CA HIS A 30 10.56 11.93 -0.99
C HIS A 30 9.64 12.57 0.06
N PHE A 31 9.25 13.83 -0.14
CA PHE A 31 8.45 14.60 0.80
C PHE A 31 7.03 14.80 0.25
N PRO A 32 6.14 13.81 0.36
CA PRO A 32 4.79 13.90 -0.19
C PRO A 32 3.96 15.02 0.41
N GLN A 33 4.23 15.42 1.66
CA GLN A 33 3.59 16.58 2.29
C GLN A 33 3.97 17.92 1.65
N TRP A 34 5.04 17.98 0.86
CA TRP A 34 5.45 19.18 0.12
C TRP A 34 5.05 19.10 -1.35
N ASP A 35 5.28 17.95 -1.98
CA ASP A 35 5.02 17.80 -3.41
C ASP A 35 3.53 17.60 -3.74
N ARG A 36 2.79 16.90 -2.85
CA ARG A 36 1.40 16.48 -3.03
C ARG A 36 0.57 16.70 -1.75
N PRO A 37 0.52 17.92 -1.19
CA PRO A 37 -0.01 18.17 0.16
C PRO A 37 -1.47 17.74 0.35
N GLU A 38 -2.36 18.04 -0.60
CA GLU A 38 -3.78 17.68 -0.50
C GLU A 38 -3.99 16.15 -0.51
N GLU A 39 -3.19 15.46 -1.32
CA GLU A 39 -3.26 14.02 -1.47
C GLU A 39 -2.70 13.30 -0.24
N ALA A 40 -1.60 13.80 0.31
CA ALA A 40 -1.02 13.32 1.57
C ALA A 40 -2.02 13.47 2.73
N VAL A 41 -2.63 14.65 2.89
CA VAL A 41 -3.64 14.90 3.95
C VAL A 41 -4.83 13.96 3.79
N ARG A 42 -5.38 13.84 2.58
CA ARG A 42 -6.51 12.94 2.29
C ARG A 42 -6.20 11.50 2.70
N LEU A 43 -5.03 10.98 2.32
CA LEU A 43 -4.63 9.60 2.63
C LEU A 43 -4.43 9.37 4.13
N ILE A 44 -3.80 10.32 4.84
CA ILE A 44 -3.62 10.23 6.29
C ILE A 44 -4.97 10.21 7.00
N LEU A 45 -5.89 11.12 6.65
CA LEU A 45 -7.21 11.17 7.26
C LEU A 45 -8.04 9.92 6.93
N ALA A 46 -7.97 9.39 5.71
CA ALA A 46 -8.67 8.16 5.35
C ALA A 46 -8.13 6.94 6.12
N ALA A 47 -6.82 6.85 6.31
CA ALA A 47 -6.19 5.73 7.01
C ALA A 47 -6.41 5.78 8.53
N THR A 48 -6.36 6.97 9.13
CA THR A 48 -6.46 7.16 10.58
C THR A 48 -7.88 7.43 11.07
N GLY A 49 -8.72 8.04 10.22
CA GLY A 49 -10.15 8.25 10.50
C GLY A 49 -10.91 6.93 10.65
N ASN A 50 -10.67 5.96 9.76
CA ASN A 50 -11.25 4.61 9.86
C ASN A 50 -10.72 3.83 11.08
N ALA A 51 -9.52 4.15 11.56
CA ALA A 51 -8.94 3.53 12.76
C ALA A 51 -9.57 4.09 14.06
N ALA A 52 -10.00 5.35 14.07
CA ALA A 52 -10.70 5.97 15.20
C ALA A 52 -12.16 5.49 15.33
N THR A 53 -12.81 5.15 14.21
CA THR A 53 -14.16 4.56 14.13
C THR A 53 -14.06 3.09 13.74
N GLY A 54 -13.53 2.25 14.64
CA GLY A 54 -13.13 0.84 14.43
C GLY A 54 -13.93 0.01 13.42
N THR A 55 -13.66 0.21 12.12
CA THR A 55 -14.21 -0.60 11.03
C THR A 55 -13.01 -1.16 10.25
N SER A 56 -12.27 -2.03 10.92
CA SER A 56 -11.22 -2.84 10.30
C SER A 56 -11.86 -4.10 9.71
N GLU A 57 -12.54 -3.96 8.58
CA GLU A 57 -12.88 -5.12 7.74
C GLU A 57 -11.58 -5.62 7.08
N ALA A 58 -10.95 -6.60 7.72
CA ALA A 58 -9.87 -7.39 7.13
C ALA A 58 -10.42 -8.15 5.91
N ARG A 59 -10.40 -7.52 4.74
CA ARG A 59 -10.87 -8.13 3.50
C ARG A 59 -9.83 -9.14 3.00
N GLY A 60 -10.04 -10.39 3.41
CA GLY A 60 -9.74 -11.63 2.68
C GLY A 60 -8.38 -11.74 1.98
N VAL A 61 -7.48 -12.52 2.59
CA VAL A 61 -6.40 -13.23 1.88
C VAL A 61 -6.99 -13.92 0.64
N GLN A 62 -6.58 -13.49 -0.55
CA GLN A 62 -6.75 -14.32 -1.74
C GLN A 62 -5.77 -15.50 -1.62
N SER A 63 -6.33 -16.70 -1.52
CA SER A 63 -5.63 -17.98 -1.55
C SER A 63 -4.81 -18.11 -2.85
N PRO A 64 -3.61 -18.72 -2.85
CA PRO A 64 -2.86 -18.91 -4.09
C PRO A 64 -3.62 -19.88 -4.99
N ALA A 65 -3.93 -19.46 -6.21
CA ALA A 65 -4.40 -20.36 -7.24
C ALA A 65 -3.36 -21.47 -7.43
N ALA A 66 -3.85 -22.71 -7.31
CA ALA A 66 -3.10 -23.94 -7.46
C ALA A 66 -2.23 -23.93 -8.74
N GLY A 67 -0.97 -24.34 -8.59
CA GLY A 67 -0.22 -24.84 -9.74
C GLY A 67 -0.84 -26.15 -10.23
N PRO A 68 -0.81 -26.43 -11.54
CA PRO A 68 -0.89 -27.80 -12.01
C PRO A 68 0.52 -28.39 -11.99
N ASP A 69 0.73 -29.36 -11.10
CA ASP A 69 1.81 -30.32 -11.23
C ASP A 69 1.42 -31.36 -12.28
N SER A 70 2.31 -31.56 -13.25
CA SER A 70 2.57 -32.76 -14.06
C SER A 70 1.40 -33.62 -14.59
N ALA A 71 1.20 -33.65 -15.91
CA ALA A 71 0.88 -34.87 -16.66
C ALA A 71 1.14 -34.72 -18.18
N ALA A 72 1.90 -35.68 -18.72
CA ALA A 72 2.20 -36.03 -20.12
C ALA A 72 3.34 -35.28 -20.84
#